data_AF-A0A1V2I3U6-F1
#
_entry.id   AF-A0A1V2I3U6-F1
#
_cell.length_a   1.000
_cell.length_b   1.000
_cell.length_c   1.000
_cell.angle_alpha   90.00
_cell.angle_beta   90.00
_cell.angle_gamma   90.00
#
_symmetry.space_group_name_H-M   'P 1'
#
loop_
_entity.id
_entity.type
_entity.pdbx_description
1 polymer ?
#
loop_
_entity_poly.entity_id
_entity_poly.type
_entity_poly.pdbx_seq_one_letter_code
_entity_poly.pdbx_strand_id
1 'polypeptide(L)'
;MLPTDPLLPVRVLDHDETDPRAAQALVGGLIQPVTLSGAASRLYVNLHGKDFGLPPNGRATLLTWMYAPELRGHHDIAGGAFLTGAFDTDAPADLVALLTGAVPARVQTRSHRRPDRWITVSQTVPTVYGEPFDAYATALLALNNPHTLDARVIPRQ
;
A
#
# COMPACT_ATOMS: atom_id res chain seq x y z
N MET A 1 7.18 8.27 -1.15
CA MET A 1 7.59 7.59 -2.40
C MET A 1 7.78 6.10 -2.16
N LEU A 2 7.23 5.29 -3.05
CA LEU A 2 7.41 3.84 -3.17
C LEU A 2 8.22 3.55 -4.45
N PRO A 3 9.55 3.39 -4.34
CA PRO A 3 10.39 3.03 -5.47
C PRO A 3 10.00 1.67 -6.06
N THR A 4 10.21 1.51 -7.36
CA THR A 4 9.98 0.24 -8.07
C THR A 4 10.96 -0.84 -7.64
N ASP A 5 12.23 -0.47 -7.43
CA ASP A 5 13.24 -1.37 -6.87
C ASP A 5 12.92 -1.65 -5.39
N PRO A 6 12.62 -2.91 -5.01
CA PRO A 6 12.29 -3.27 -3.63
C PRO A 6 13.49 -3.08 -2.68
N LEU A 7 14.73 -3.09 -3.19
CA LEU A 7 15.93 -2.86 -2.38
C LEU A 7 16.08 -1.38 -1.96
N LEU A 8 15.38 -0.47 -2.63
CA LEU A 8 15.34 0.94 -2.23
C LEU A 8 14.27 1.15 -1.16
N PRO A 9 14.59 1.84 -0.04
CA PRO A 9 13.63 2.07 1.03
C PRO A 9 12.51 3.00 0.58
N VAL A 10 11.34 2.87 1.21
CA VAL A 10 10.28 3.87 1.14
C VAL A 10 10.80 5.17 1.74
N ARG A 11 10.53 6.30 1.08
CA ARG A 11 11.01 7.63 1.50
C ARG A 11 9.85 8.57 1.71
N VAL A 12 9.91 9.34 2.79
CA VAL A 12 9.12 10.56 2.95
C VAL A 12 9.84 11.66 2.18
N LEU A 13 9.09 12.40 1.35
CA LEU A 13 9.61 13.48 0.54
C LEU A 13 8.66 14.65 0.71
N ASP A 14 9.20 15.84 0.91
CA ASP A 14 8.46 17.07 0.68
C ASP A 14 8.42 17.31 -0.82
N HIS A 15 7.25 17.62 -1.36
CA HIS A 15 7.12 18.08 -2.74
C HIS A 15 6.21 19.31 -2.77
N ASP A 16 6.49 20.22 -3.69
CA ASP A 16 5.60 21.35 -3.94
C ASP A 16 4.35 20.83 -4.65
N GLU A 17 3.20 20.91 -3.98
CA GLU A 17 1.90 20.51 -4.55
C GLU A 17 1.47 21.41 -5.72
N THR A 18 2.03 22.63 -5.80
CA THR A 18 1.73 23.58 -6.88
C THR A 18 2.54 23.33 -8.15
N ASP A 19 3.57 22.47 -8.09
CA ASP A 19 4.37 22.07 -9.24
C ASP A 19 4.02 20.64 -9.71
N PRO A 20 3.10 20.50 -10.69
CA PRO A 20 2.74 19.19 -11.22
C PRO A 20 3.93 18.49 -11.90
N ARG A 21 4.96 19.22 -12.36
CA ARG A 21 6.16 18.61 -12.96
C ARG A 21 7.03 17.93 -11.92
N ALA A 22 7.11 18.48 -10.71
CA ALA A 22 7.79 17.83 -9.59
C ALA A 22 7.15 16.48 -9.27
N ALA A 23 5.81 16.43 -9.18
CA ALA A 23 5.08 15.17 -8.96
C ALA A 23 5.27 14.16 -10.11
N GLN A 24 5.25 14.63 -11.37
CA GLN A 24 5.50 13.78 -12.54
C GLN A 24 6.92 13.21 -12.57
N ALA A 25 7.92 13.99 -12.13
CA ALA A 25 9.29 13.52 -12.03
C ALA A 25 9.45 12.37 -11.02
N LEU A 26 8.65 12.35 -9.93
CA LEU A 26 8.69 11.28 -8.93
C LEU A 26 8.23 9.91 -9.47
N VAL A 27 7.27 9.90 -10.41
CA VAL A 27 6.77 8.66 -11.04
C VAL A 27 7.38 8.39 -12.42
N GLY A 28 8.19 9.31 -12.93
CA GLY A 28 8.84 9.21 -14.23
C GLY A 28 7.91 9.38 -15.42
N GLY A 29 6.86 10.20 -15.32
CA GLY A 29 5.89 10.42 -16.40
C GLY A 29 4.61 11.11 -15.95
N LEU A 30 3.58 11.08 -16.80
CA LEU A 30 2.26 11.58 -16.45
C LEU A 30 1.71 10.81 -15.25
N ILE A 31 1.08 11.51 -14.32
CA ILE A 31 0.51 10.92 -13.10
C ILE A 31 -0.93 10.49 -13.32
N GLN A 32 -1.28 9.33 -12.76
CA GLN A 32 -2.66 8.89 -12.58
C GLN A 32 -2.95 8.74 -11.08
N PRO A 33 -4.02 9.34 -10.54
CA PRO A 33 -4.43 9.11 -9.17
C PRO A 33 -5.18 7.78 -9.04
N VAL A 34 -4.87 7.04 -7.99
CA VAL A 34 -5.59 5.84 -7.53
C VAL A 34 -6.07 6.11 -6.12
N THR A 35 -7.39 6.17 -5.94
CA THR A 35 -8.00 6.40 -4.62
C THR A 35 -7.85 5.16 -3.75
N LEU A 36 -7.25 5.32 -2.57
CA LEU A 36 -7.11 4.25 -1.56
C LEU A 36 -8.14 4.46 -0.46
N SER A 37 -9.40 4.13 -0.75
CA SER A 37 -10.56 4.41 0.11
C SER A 37 -10.40 3.85 1.52
N GLY A 38 -9.80 2.66 1.67
CA GLY A 38 -9.56 2.04 2.98
C GLY A 38 -8.47 2.71 3.84
N ALA A 39 -7.77 3.71 3.31
CA ALA A 39 -6.66 4.40 3.98
C ALA A 39 -6.81 5.92 3.99
N ALA A 40 -7.94 6.48 3.54
CA ALA A 40 -8.12 7.93 3.35
C ALA A 40 -6.91 8.58 2.66
N SER A 41 -6.39 7.93 1.62
CA SER A 41 -5.15 8.28 0.94
C SER A 41 -5.32 8.20 -0.57
N ARG A 42 -4.39 8.79 -1.32
CA ARG A 42 -4.31 8.67 -2.76
C ARG A 42 -2.91 8.24 -3.16
N LEU A 43 -2.85 7.28 -4.09
CA LEU A 43 -1.61 6.81 -4.67
C LEU A 43 -1.48 7.40 -6.08
N TYR A 44 -0.40 8.10 -6.34
CA TYR A 44 -0.06 8.61 -7.65
C TYR A 44 0.94 7.68 -8.32
N VAL A 45 0.61 7.25 -9.53
CA VAL A 45 1.38 6.29 -10.31
C VAL A 45 1.65 6.84 -11.70
N ASN A 46 2.57 6.23 -12.44
CA ASN A 46 2.78 6.56 -13.84
C ASN A 46 1.60 6.06 -14.69
N LEU A 47 0.86 6.99 -15.31
CA LEU A 47 -0.30 6.72 -16.17
C LEU A 47 0.04 5.72 -17.29
N HIS A 48 1.23 5.85 -17.89
CA HIS A 48 1.68 5.03 -19.01
C HIS A 48 2.69 3.95 -18.60
N GLY A 49 2.80 3.67 -17.30
CA GLY A 49 3.83 2.76 -16.80
C GLY A 49 3.80 1.38 -17.46
N LYS A 50 2.59 0.86 -17.71
CA LYS A 50 2.41 -0.43 -18.40
C LYS A 50 2.67 -0.33 -19.89
N ASP A 51 2.16 0.72 -20.53
CA ASP A 51 2.33 0.97 -21.98
C ASP A 51 3.81 1.09 -22.36
N PHE A 52 4.62 1.64 -21.45
CA PHE A 52 6.06 1.81 -21.63
C PHE A 52 6.90 0.65 -21.08
N GLY A 53 6.27 -0.42 -20.57
CA GLY A 53 6.99 -1.57 -20.02
C GLY A 53 7.87 -1.24 -18.82
N LEU A 54 7.47 -0.28 -17.99
CA LEU A 54 8.17 0.01 -16.74
C LEU A 54 8.11 -1.21 -15.81
N PRO A 55 9.11 -1.43 -14.93
CA PRO A 55 9.11 -2.60 -14.07
C PRO A 55 7.92 -2.58 -13.09
N PRO A 56 7.40 -3.76 -12.69
CA PRO A 56 6.28 -3.85 -11.77
C PRO A 56 6.68 -3.34 -10.38
N ASN A 57 5.77 -2.59 -9.75
CA ASN A 57 5.93 -2.09 -8.39
C ASN A 57 5.04 -2.90 -7.46
N GLY A 58 5.60 -4.00 -6.93
CA GLY A 58 4.87 -4.91 -6.04
C GLY A 58 4.34 -4.20 -4.80
N ARG A 59 5.12 -3.29 -4.20
CA ARG A 59 4.72 -2.52 -3.01
C ARG A 59 3.52 -1.62 -3.27
N ALA A 60 3.55 -0.85 -4.34
CA ALA A 60 2.41 -0.03 -4.78
C ALA A 60 1.18 -0.90 -5.10
N THR A 61 1.39 -2.02 -5.79
CA THR A 61 0.33 -2.98 -6.13
C THR A 61 -0.35 -3.57 -4.89
N LEU A 62 0.42 -3.98 -3.89
CA LEU A 62 -0.10 -4.50 -2.62
C LEU A 62 -0.98 -3.46 -1.92
N LEU A 63 -0.58 -2.19 -1.89
CA LEU A 63 -1.39 -1.11 -1.30
C LEU A 63 -2.68 -0.86 -2.10
N THR A 64 -2.59 -0.82 -3.43
CA THR A 64 -3.77 -0.72 -4.30
C THR A 64 -4.74 -1.86 -4.02
N TRP A 65 -4.28 -3.11 -4.00
CA TRP A 65 -5.15 -4.26 -3.76
C TRP A 65 -5.72 -4.33 -2.35
N MET A 66 -5.00 -3.78 -1.37
CA MET A 66 -5.46 -3.73 0.01
C MET A 66 -6.56 -2.67 0.20
N TYR A 67 -6.35 -1.46 -0.32
CA TYR A 67 -7.17 -0.30 0.00
C TYR A 67 -8.15 0.14 -1.10
N ALA A 68 -8.04 -0.44 -2.30
CA ALA A 68 -8.97 -0.34 -3.43
C ALA A 68 -9.36 -1.76 -3.88
N PRO A 69 -10.17 -2.50 -3.09
CA PRO A 69 -10.49 -3.91 -3.34
C PRO A 69 -11.12 -4.16 -4.72
N GLU A 70 -11.78 -3.18 -5.31
CA GLU A 70 -12.34 -3.22 -6.67
C GLU A 70 -11.26 -3.35 -7.77
N LEU A 71 -10.01 -2.99 -7.48
CA LEU A 71 -8.87 -3.10 -8.39
C LEU A 71 -8.05 -4.38 -8.17
N ARG A 72 -8.38 -5.16 -7.15
CA ARG A 72 -7.63 -6.36 -6.75
C ARG A 72 -7.63 -7.41 -7.85
N GLY A 73 -6.44 -7.93 -8.18
CA GLY A 73 -6.25 -8.98 -9.19
C GLY A 73 -6.43 -8.52 -10.64
N HIS A 74 -6.85 -7.27 -10.86
CA HIS A 74 -7.08 -6.70 -12.19
C HIS A 74 -6.13 -5.55 -12.53
N HIS A 75 -5.58 -4.88 -11.51
CA HIS A 75 -4.73 -3.72 -11.69
C HIS A 75 -3.44 -3.83 -10.88
N ASP A 76 -2.36 -4.22 -11.54
CA ASP A 76 -0.99 -4.06 -11.07
C ASP A 76 -0.47 -2.64 -11.34
N ILE A 77 0.53 -2.18 -10.58
CA ILE A 77 1.17 -0.87 -10.76
C ILE A 77 2.55 -1.08 -11.36
N ALA A 78 2.91 -0.30 -12.38
CA ALA A 78 4.22 -0.30 -13.02
C ALA A 78 4.91 1.07 -12.84
N GLY A 79 6.21 1.04 -12.51
CA GLY A 79 7.01 2.25 -12.25
C GLY A 79 6.92 2.78 -10.82
N GLY A 80 7.55 3.93 -10.57
CA GLY A 80 7.57 4.58 -9.26
C GLY A 80 6.18 5.09 -8.87
N ALA A 81 5.89 5.13 -7.57
CA ALA A 81 4.65 5.69 -7.05
C ALA A 81 4.92 6.61 -5.86
N PHE A 82 4.02 7.54 -5.57
CA PHE A 82 4.01 8.28 -4.32
C PHE A 82 2.61 8.33 -3.73
N LEU A 83 2.53 8.50 -2.41
CA LEU A 83 1.29 8.45 -1.66
C LEU A 83 1.12 9.77 -0.93
N THR A 84 -0.11 10.29 -0.98
CA THR A 84 -0.57 11.47 -0.25
C THR A 84 -1.81 11.10 0.58
N GLY A 85 -2.22 11.99 1.47
CA GLY A 85 -3.51 11.94 2.12
C GLY A 85 -4.67 12.20 1.14
N ALA A 86 -5.88 12.05 1.65
CA ALA A 86 -7.08 12.43 0.91
C ALA A 86 -7.02 13.92 0.55
N PHE A 87 -7.42 14.25 -0.68
CA PHE A 87 -7.38 15.63 -1.20
C PHE A 87 -5.98 16.25 -1.24
N ASP A 88 -4.97 15.40 -1.45
CA ASP A 88 -3.58 15.81 -1.68
C ASP A 88 -2.90 16.45 -0.49
N THR A 89 -3.43 16.22 0.72
CA THR A 89 -2.76 16.57 1.97
C THR A 89 -1.60 15.62 2.30
N ASP A 90 -0.95 15.84 3.44
CA ASP A 90 -0.04 14.87 4.03
C ASP A 90 -0.66 13.48 4.17
N ALA A 91 0.17 12.46 3.90
CA ALA A 91 -0.19 11.07 4.13
C ALA A 91 -0.49 10.81 5.62
N PRO A 92 -1.48 9.96 5.95
CA PRO A 92 -1.79 9.63 7.34
C PRO A 92 -0.55 9.11 8.09
N ALA A 93 -0.26 9.71 9.25
CA ALA A 93 0.98 9.43 10.01
C ALA A 93 1.17 7.94 10.35
N ASP A 94 0.10 7.24 10.74
CA ASP A 94 0.15 5.80 11.03
C ASP A 94 0.51 4.97 9.79
N LEU A 95 0.02 5.38 8.61
CA LEU A 95 0.35 4.73 7.35
C LEU A 95 1.81 5.01 6.97
N VAL A 96 2.28 6.25 7.13
CA VAL A 96 3.71 6.58 6.91
C VAL A 96 4.60 5.75 7.82
N ALA A 97 4.28 5.66 9.11
CA ALA A 97 5.04 4.88 10.08
C ALA A 97 5.08 3.38 9.72
N LEU A 98 3.94 2.82 9.27
CA LEU A 98 3.88 1.45 8.76
C LEU A 98 4.77 1.28 7.53
N LEU A 99 4.57 2.08 6.48
CA LEU A 99 5.25 1.90 5.19
C LEU A 99 6.76 2.15 5.25
N THR A 100 7.22 2.96 6.20
CA THR A 100 8.65 3.21 6.46
C THR A 100 9.28 2.19 7.40
N GLY A 101 8.48 1.28 7.99
CA GLY A 101 8.96 0.31 8.97
C GLY A 101 9.33 0.94 10.32
N ALA A 102 8.95 2.20 10.58
CA ALA A 102 9.18 2.87 11.85
C ALA A 102 8.45 2.19 13.02
N VAL A 103 7.35 1.49 12.72
CA VAL A 103 6.61 0.66 13.67
C VAL A 103 6.40 -0.74 13.12
N PRO A 104 6.45 -1.79 13.96
CA PRO A 104 6.17 -3.14 13.53
C PRO A 104 4.72 -3.27 13.03
N ALA A 105 4.53 -3.93 11.90
CA ALA A 105 3.20 -4.20 11.36
C ALA A 105 2.56 -5.43 12.01
N ARG A 106 1.24 -5.42 12.16
CA ARG A 106 0.42 -6.56 12.60
C ARG A 106 -0.75 -6.76 11.64
N VAL A 107 -1.00 -8.01 11.27
CA VAL A 107 -2.16 -8.39 10.45
C VAL A 107 -3.30 -8.86 11.35
N GLN A 108 -4.49 -8.34 11.11
CA GLN A 108 -5.73 -8.81 11.72
C GLN A 108 -6.72 -9.23 10.66
N THR A 109 -7.51 -10.25 10.97
CA THR A 109 -8.62 -10.70 10.14
C THR A 109 -9.88 -10.77 10.96
N ARG A 110 -11.03 -10.72 10.29
CA ARG A 110 -12.31 -11.13 10.87
C ARG A 110 -12.99 -12.09 9.91
N SER A 111 -13.82 -12.97 10.46
CA SER A 111 -14.44 -14.07 9.72
C SER A 111 -15.95 -13.93 9.69
N HIS A 112 -16.61 -14.59 8.74
CA HIS A 112 -18.07 -14.67 8.71
C HIS A 112 -18.68 -15.26 9.99
N ARG A 113 -17.94 -16.13 10.70
CA ARG A 113 -18.39 -16.73 11.98
C ARG A 113 -18.31 -15.77 13.17
N ARG A 114 -17.45 -14.76 13.09
CA ARG A 114 -17.25 -13.73 14.12
C ARG A 114 -17.00 -12.37 13.46
N PRO A 115 -18.03 -11.76 12.84
CA PRO A 115 -17.87 -10.55 12.04
C PRO A 115 -17.57 -9.29 12.89
N ASP A 116 -17.88 -9.36 14.19
CA ASP A 116 -17.66 -8.33 15.20
C ASP A 116 -16.26 -8.39 15.84
N ARG A 117 -15.50 -9.47 15.61
CA ARG A 117 -14.23 -9.71 16.29
C ARG A 117 -13.05 -9.79 15.32
N TRP A 118 -12.12 -8.86 15.50
CA TRP A 118 -10.80 -8.93 14.89
C TRP A 118 -9.91 -9.92 15.66
N ILE A 119 -9.23 -10.78 14.91
CA ILE A 119 -8.28 -11.77 15.42
C ILE A 119 -6.93 -11.49 14.76
N THR A 120 -5.88 -11.45 15.57
CA THR A 120 -4.51 -11.33 15.05
C THR A 120 -4.13 -12.61 14.35
N VAL A 121 -3.62 -12.49 13.11
CA VAL A 121 -3.12 -13.64 12.35
C VAL A 121 -1.85 -14.12 13.04
N SER A 122 -1.98 -15.18 13.83
CA SER A 122 -0.89 -15.81 14.58
C SER A 122 -0.33 -16.96 13.77
N GLN A 123 0.25 -16.68 12.59
CA GLN A 123 1.07 -17.70 11.97
C GLN A 123 2.44 -17.71 12.66
N THR A 124 2.84 -18.90 13.06
CA THR A 124 4.12 -19.36 13.61
C THR A 124 5.29 -19.13 12.63
N VAL A 125 5.30 -18.01 11.93
CA VAL A 125 6.47 -17.48 11.24
C VAL A 125 7.15 -16.57 12.27
N PRO A 126 8.45 -16.72 12.53
CA PRO A 126 9.14 -16.01 13.60
C PRO A 126 9.34 -14.53 13.20
N THR A 127 8.27 -13.74 13.08
CA THR A 127 8.38 -12.47 12.35
C THR A 127 7.54 -11.38 12.97
N VAL A 128 8.22 -10.49 13.68
CA VAL A 128 8.12 -9.08 13.28
C VAL A 128 8.36 -9.06 11.77
N TYR A 129 7.38 -8.65 10.97
CA TYR A 129 7.61 -8.50 9.53
C TYR A 129 8.78 -7.53 9.36
N GLY A 130 9.92 -8.02 8.87
CA GLY A 130 11.13 -7.22 8.68
C GLY A 130 10.91 -6.12 7.64
N GLU A 131 9.97 -6.35 6.71
CA GLU A 131 9.49 -5.38 5.76
C GLU A 131 7.96 -5.23 5.90
N PRO A 132 7.42 -4.01 6.01
CA PRO A 132 5.98 -3.80 6.24
C PRO A 132 5.09 -4.37 5.12
N PHE A 133 5.63 -4.54 3.91
CA PHE A 133 4.91 -5.07 2.76
C PHE A 133 4.62 -6.58 2.86
N ASP A 134 5.39 -7.33 3.65
CA ASP A 134 5.08 -8.74 3.94
C ASP A 134 3.76 -8.87 4.72
N ALA A 135 3.45 -7.89 5.58
CA ALA A 135 2.18 -7.85 6.29
C ALA A 135 1.00 -7.61 5.34
N TYR A 136 1.19 -6.76 4.32
CA TYR A 136 0.17 -6.53 3.28
C TYR A 136 -0.03 -7.77 2.40
N ALA A 137 1.05 -8.43 1.99
CA ALA A 137 0.96 -9.69 1.25
C ALA A 137 0.22 -10.76 2.08
N THR A 138 0.53 -10.88 3.37
CA THR A 138 -0.15 -11.81 4.28
C THR A 138 -1.63 -11.48 4.47
N ALA A 139 -1.98 -10.20 4.59
CA ALA A 139 -3.36 -9.76 4.69
C ALA A 139 -4.16 -10.14 3.43
N LEU A 140 -3.58 -9.92 2.24
CA LEU A 140 -4.21 -10.28 0.97
C LEU A 140 -4.33 -11.80 0.79
N LEU A 141 -3.33 -12.58 1.20
CA LEU A 141 -3.42 -14.04 1.23
C LEU A 141 -4.53 -14.52 2.17
N ALA A 142 -4.70 -13.88 3.33
CA ALA A 142 -5.78 -14.23 4.24
C ALA A 142 -7.18 -13.96 3.66
N LEU A 143 -7.31 -12.95 2.80
CA LEU A 143 -8.55 -12.65 2.07
C LEU A 143 -8.89 -13.68 0.98
N ASN A 144 -7.94 -14.50 0.54
CA ASN A 144 -8.24 -15.61 -0.37
C ASN A 144 -8.95 -16.79 0.32
N ASN A 145 -8.98 -16.81 1.65
CA ASN A 145 -9.74 -17.80 2.40
C ASN A 145 -11.24 -17.41 2.40
N PRO A 146 -12.16 -18.27 1.92
CA PRO A 146 -13.59 -17.95 1.84
C PRO A 146 -14.26 -17.76 3.21
N HIS A 147 -13.59 -18.11 4.31
CA HIS A 147 -14.07 -17.85 5.66
C HIS A 147 -13.68 -16.47 6.20
N THR A 148 -12.70 -15.82 5.58
CA THR A 148 -12.25 -14.47 5.93
C THR A 148 -13.19 -13.46 5.30
N LEU A 149 -13.82 -12.65 6.15
CA LEU A 149 -14.67 -11.55 5.72
C LEU A 149 -13.81 -10.33 5.34
N ASP A 150 -12.77 -10.07 6.12
CA ASP A 150 -11.98 -8.84 6.01
C ASP A 150 -10.59 -9.02 6.64
N ALA A 151 -9.63 -8.21 6.20
CA ALA A 151 -8.27 -8.17 6.69
C ALA A 151 -7.79 -6.73 6.82
N ARG A 152 -6.90 -6.46 7.78
CA ARG A 152 -6.26 -5.15 7.94
C ARG A 152 -4.83 -5.29 8.43
N VAL A 153 -3.99 -4.35 8.02
CA VAL A 153 -2.65 -4.16 8.56
C VAL A 153 -2.69 -2.95 9.49
N ILE A 154 -2.22 -3.11 10.72
CA ILE A 154 -2.21 -2.07 11.75
C ILE A 154 -0.83 -1.95 12.39
N PRO A 155 -0.46 -0.77 12.94
CA PRO A 155 0.70 -0.65 13.80
C PRO A 155 0.58 -1.56 15.03
N ARG A 156 1.68 -2.20 15.42
CA ARG A 156 1.79 -2.87 16.72
C ARG A 156 2.24 -1.84 17.75
N GLN A 157 1.29 -1.44 18.61
CA GLN A 157 1.55 -0.73 19.86
C GLN A 157 2.33 -1.60 20.85
#